data_AF-A0A844XT77-F1
#
_entry.id   AF-A0A844XT77-F1
#
_cell.length_a   1.000
_cell.length_b   1.000
_cell.length_c   1.000
_cell.angle_alpha   90.00
_cell.angle_beta   90.00
_cell.angle_gamma   90.00
#
_symmetry.space_group_name_H-M   'P 1'
#
loop_
_entity.id
_entity.type
_entity.pdbx_description
1 polymer ?
#
loop_
_entity_poly.entity_id
_entity_poly.type
_entity_poly.pdbx_seq_one_letter_code
_entity_poly.pdbx_strand_id
1 'polypeptide(L)'
;MGDITGSLRFGEFVLDFDNRQLLCEGQKVELGSRYFDALALLATNPRSLVTKERFMDDVWKGIPVTDEALTQCIRTLRRALGDGASAPRYIETVPKHGYRFVAEITGAEDARPMANQQSPAARVAGATTLGALAAGLLGGLFYGIAGTTGGVAGIATLILLSATLAVLGGAAIGAGMALATLWRGERGWSVVLGGAAGGIVVGGLGSALAAYGMQSLTGVFPGRVTGMFEGMALGTAAGASLQIMLGANRSRTVTILLAAIVGASVTALTALSGGSFLGATLAQLEAQFPASHLQMAGVGALFGDEGFREITHLVTAMIEGAAFTSAIVYANLVWRMRSR
;
A
#
# COMPACT_ATOMS: atom_id res chain seq x y z
N MET A 1 16.93 25.04 -11.36
CA MET A 1 17.48 23.68 -11.29
C MET A 1 17.57 23.30 -9.82
N GLY A 2 16.66 22.47 -9.32
CA GLY A 2 16.84 21.85 -8.00
C GLY A 2 18.07 20.92 -8.02
N ASP A 3 18.64 20.64 -6.85
CA ASP A 3 19.83 19.79 -6.69
C ASP A 3 19.58 18.40 -7.29
N ILE A 4 20.06 18.19 -8.53
CA ILE A 4 20.14 16.88 -9.15
C ILE A 4 21.55 16.38 -8.86
N THR A 5 21.69 15.55 -7.84
CA THR A 5 22.95 14.91 -7.47
C THR A 5 23.11 13.60 -8.24
N GLY A 6 24.31 13.30 -8.73
CA GLY A 6 24.64 12.04 -9.41
C GLY A 6 24.95 12.14 -10.91
N SER A 7 24.87 11.03 -11.63
CA SER A 7 25.21 10.94 -13.05
C SER A 7 24.18 10.16 -13.87
N LEU A 8 23.85 10.61 -15.09
CA LEU A 8 23.01 9.88 -16.04
C LEU A 8 23.85 9.28 -17.16
N ARG A 9 23.58 8.02 -17.55
CA ARG A 9 24.20 7.43 -18.74
C ARG A 9 23.22 7.29 -19.88
N PHE A 10 23.66 7.57 -21.10
CA PHE A 10 22.88 7.37 -22.31
C PHE A 10 23.83 7.02 -23.47
N GLY A 11 23.59 5.90 -24.14
CA GLY A 11 24.54 5.37 -25.12
C GLY A 11 25.94 5.22 -24.52
N GLU A 12 26.94 5.83 -25.16
CA GLU A 12 28.36 5.84 -24.75
C GLU A 12 28.70 6.98 -23.77
N PHE A 13 27.72 7.84 -23.45
CA PHE A 13 27.92 9.05 -22.67
C PHE A 13 27.51 8.91 -21.21
N VAL A 14 28.24 9.60 -20.33
CA VAL A 14 27.91 9.80 -18.93
C VAL A 14 27.86 11.30 -18.64
N LEU A 15 26.69 11.78 -18.24
CA LEU A 15 26.46 13.16 -17.81
C LEU A 15 26.54 13.21 -16.28
N ASP A 16 27.63 13.75 -15.76
CA ASP A 16 27.92 13.92 -14.34
C ASP A 16 27.48 15.32 -13.90
N PHE A 17 26.45 15.40 -13.04
CA PHE A 17 25.92 16.66 -12.54
C PHE A 17 26.78 17.26 -11.44
N ASP A 18 27.40 16.42 -10.60
CA ASP A 18 28.20 16.84 -9.45
C ASP A 18 29.47 17.55 -9.91
N ASN A 19 30.12 16.99 -10.93
CA ASN A 19 31.34 17.57 -11.52
C ASN A 19 31.03 18.49 -12.72
N ARG A 20 29.77 18.56 -13.15
CA ARG A 20 29.30 19.25 -14.37
C ARG A 20 30.12 18.87 -15.61
N GLN A 21 30.23 17.56 -15.88
CA GLN A 21 31.01 17.03 -16.99
C GLN A 21 30.20 16.07 -17.86
N LEU A 22 30.52 16.07 -19.16
CA LEU A 22 30.10 15.04 -20.08
C LEU A 22 31.31 14.14 -20.35
N LEU A 23 31.16 12.85 -20.16
CA LEU A 23 32.17 11.84 -20.48
C LEU A 23 31.66 10.99 -21.65
N CYS A 24 32.52 10.62 -22.58
CA CYS A 24 32.26 9.61 -23.60
C CYS A 24 33.30 8.50 -23.43
N GLU A 25 32.86 7.28 -23.13
CA GLU A 25 33.76 6.14 -22.83
C GLU A 25 34.84 6.46 -21.77
N GLY A 26 34.51 7.33 -20.79
CA GLY A 26 35.42 7.76 -19.73
C GLY A 26 36.34 8.94 -20.09
N GLN A 27 36.33 9.43 -21.33
CA GLN A 27 37.06 10.63 -21.76
C GLN A 27 36.16 11.87 -21.65
N LYS A 28 36.71 12.99 -21.16
CA LYS A 28 35.96 14.23 -21.01
C LYS A 28 35.66 14.87 -22.38
N VAL A 29 34.38 15.10 -22.64
CA VAL A 29 33.90 15.90 -23.77
C VAL A 29 33.75 17.34 -23.31
N GLU A 30 34.48 18.26 -23.95
CA GLU A 30 34.40 19.68 -23.62
C GLU A 30 33.02 20.24 -23.99
N LEU A 31 32.27 20.64 -22.97
CA LEU A 31 30.97 21.24 -23.11
C LEU A 31 30.89 22.52 -22.28
N GLY A 32 30.63 23.65 -22.95
CA GLY A 32 30.47 24.93 -22.25
C GLY A 32 29.30 24.89 -21.26
N SER A 33 29.40 25.63 -20.15
CA SER A 33 28.42 25.61 -19.04
C SER A 33 26.97 25.68 -19.51
N ARG A 34 26.68 26.54 -20.48
CA ARG A 34 25.31 26.72 -20.99
C ARG A 34 24.82 25.54 -21.83
N TYR A 35 25.71 24.94 -22.62
CA TYR A 35 25.37 23.74 -23.38
C TYR A 35 25.17 22.55 -22.45
N PHE A 36 25.96 22.46 -21.37
CA PHE A 36 25.73 21.49 -20.30
C PHE A 36 24.35 21.65 -19.69
N ASP A 37 23.95 22.87 -19.33
CA ASP A 37 22.63 23.13 -18.74
C ASP A 37 21.48 22.76 -19.71
N ALA A 38 21.65 23.01 -21.01
CA ALA A 38 20.69 22.60 -22.03
C ALA A 38 20.62 21.08 -22.21
N LEU A 39 21.77 20.38 -22.18
CA LEU A 39 21.82 18.92 -22.25
C LEU A 39 21.22 18.28 -21.00
N ALA A 40 21.53 18.84 -19.83
CA ALA A 40 20.96 18.44 -18.55
C ALA A 40 19.43 18.56 -18.59
N LEU A 41 18.90 19.70 -19.04
CA LEU A 41 17.46 19.91 -19.16
C LEU A 41 16.78 18.86 -20.07
N LEU A 42 17.42 18.50 -21.18
CA LEU A 42 16.92 17.45 -22.07
C LEU A 42 16.99 16.06 -21.45
N ALA A 43 18.15 15.70 -20.90
CA ALA A 43 18.40 14.39 -20.32
C ALA A 43 17.58 14.14 -19.05
N THR A 44 17.25 15.17 -18.27
CA THR A 44 16.39 15.03 -17.08
C THR A 44 14.91 14.92 -17.45
N ASN A 45 14.53 15.21 -18.70
CA ASN A 45 13.15 15.09 -19.20
C ASN A 45 13.10 14.10 -20.39
N PRO A 46 13.53 12.84 -20.23
CA PRO A 46 13.61 11.90 -21.33
C PRO A 46 12.23 11.66 -21.95
N ARG A 47 12.18 11.54 -23.29
CA ARG A 47 10.99 11.32 -24.10
C ARG A 47 9.89 12.40 -23.98
N SER A 48 10.13 13.47 -23.23
CA SER A 48 9.21 14.59 -23.09
C SER A 48 9.60 15.73 -24.02
N LEU A 49 8.61 16.46 -24.54
CA LEU A 49 8.83 17.67 -25.31
C LEU A 49 9.27 18.80 -24.37
N VAL A 50 10.46 19.36 -24.61
CA VAL A 50 10.90 20.61 -23.99
C VAL A 50 10.62 21.73 -25.01
N THR A 51 9.71 22.63 -24.65
CA THR A 51 9.30 23.74 -25.51
C THR A 51 10.40 24.79 -25.61
N LYS A 52 10.38 25.60 -26.67
CA LYS A 52 11.35 26.68 -26.86
C LYS A 52 11.31 27.67 -25.68
N GLU A 53 10.12 28.02 -25.21
CA GLU A 53 9.93 28.94 -24.09
C GLU A 53 10.60 28.40 -22.82
N ARG A 54 10.37 27.12 -22.50
CA ARG A 54 11.00 26.45 -21.36
C ARG A 54 12.52 26.39 -21.48
N PHE A 55 13.06 26.18 -22.68
CA PHE A 55 14.51 26.27 -22.90
C PHE A 55 15.06 27.66 -22.59
N MET A 56 14.39 28.71 -23.07
CA MET A 56 14.81 30.09 -22.83
C MET A 56 14.77 30.41 -21.33
N ASP A 57 13.71 30.01 -20.63
CA ASP A 57 13.54 30.27 -19.20
C ASP A 57 14.58 29.50 -18.35
N ASP A 58 14.73 28.19 -18.57
CA ASP A 58 15.55 27.34 -17.70
C ASP A 58 17.06 27.48 -17.96
N VAL A 59 17.47 27.66 -19.22
CA VAL A 59 18.90 27.72 -19.61
C VAL A 59 19.43 29.16 -19.63
N TRP A 60 18.60 30.13 -20.02
CA TRP A 60 19.02 31.54 -20.11
C TRP A 60 18.52 32.42 -18.97
N LYS A 61 17.73 31.89 -18.01
CA LYS A 61 17.34 32.55 -16.75
C LYS A 61 16.88 34.00 -16.92
N GLY A 62 16.04 34.25 -17.94
CA GLY A 62 15.49 35.58 -18.22
C GLY A 62 16.37 36.52 -19.05
N ILE A 63 17.51 36.05 -19.59
CA ILE A 63 18.27 36.81 -20.59
C ILE A 63 17.54 36.70 -21.95
N PRO A 64 17.14 37.83 -22.57
CA PRO A 64 16.49 37.79 -23.87
C PRO A 64 17.46 37.27 -24.93
N VAL A 65 17.14 36.12 -25.50
CA VAL A 65 17.91 35.49 -26.58
C VAL A 65 17.00 35.10 -27.74
N THR A 66 17.57 35.03 -28.93
CA THR A 66 16.85 34.70 -30.16
C THR A 66 16.72 33.19 -30.33
N ASP A 67 15.71 32.75 -31.09
CA ASP A 67 15.55 31.37 -31.55
C ASP A 67 16.81 30.80 -32.24
N GLU A 68 17.62 31.67 -32.85
CA GLU A 68 18.89 31.32 -33.48
C GLU A 68 19.92 30.84 -32.45
N ALA A 69 19.95 31.44 -31.26
CA ALA A 69 20.84 31.02 -30.18
C ALA A 69 20.49 29.61 -29.66
N LEU A 70 19.19 29.31 -29.55
CA LEU A 70 18.71 27.96 -29.19
C LEU A 70 19.04 26.95 -30.30
N THR A 71 18.84 27.33 -31.56
CA THR A 71 19.18 26.47 -32.71
C THR A 71 20.68 26.16 -32.75
N GLN A 72 21.53 27.16 -32.51
CA GLN A 72 22.98 26.99 -32.42
C GLN A 72 23.38 26.13 -31.21
N CYS A 73 22.69 26.27 -30.07
CA CYS A 73 22.87 25.43 -28.89
C CYS A 73 22.61 23.95 -29.21
N ILE A 74 21.46 23.63 -29.81
CA ILE A 74 21.14 22.25 -30.21
C ILE A 74 22.10 21.72 -31.27
N ARG A 75 22.53 22.56 -32.22
CA ARG A 75 23.53 22.16 -33.23
C ARG A 75 24.88 21.81 -32.59
N THR A 76 25.30 22.58 -31.59
CA THR A 76 26.54 22.33 -30.86
C THR A 76 26.45 21.06 -30.04
N LEU A 77 25.31 20.82 -29.37
CA LEU A 77 25.05 19.59 -28.65
C LEU A 77 25.06 18.36 -29.55
N ARG A 78 24.39 18.42 -30.71
CA ARG A 78 24.41 17.32 -31.68
C ARG A 78 25.83 17.00 -32.15
N ARG A 79 26.67 18.02 -32.41
CA ARG A 79 28.08 17.80 -32.76
C ARG A 79 28.86 17.12 -31.64
N ALA A 80 28.70 17.58 -30.39
CA ALA A 80 29.36 16.99 -29.24
C ALA A 80 28.94 15.53 -28.98
N LEU A 81 27.70 15.18 -29.32
CA LEU A 81 27.14 13.84 -29.17
C LEU A 81 27.32 12.92 -30.39
N GLY A 82 27.91 13.42 -31.49
CA GLY A 82 27.97 12.68 -32.75
C GLY A 82 26.59 12.41 -33.37
N ASP A 83 25.59 13.24 -33.05
CA ASP A 83 24.20 13.07 -33.43
C ASP A 83 23.86 13.75 -34.77
N GLY A 84 23.05 13.08 -35.58
CA GLY A 84 22.63 13.54 -36.90
C GLY A 84 21.21 14.07 -36.91
N ALA A 85 20.96 15.26 -37.49
CA ALA A 85 19.61 15.82 -37.56
C ALA A 85 18.62 15.00 -38.40
N SER A 86 19.10 14.29 -39.44
CA SER A 86 18.27 13.45 -40.32
C SER A 86 17.95 12.07 -39.75
N ALA A 87 18.69 11.63 -38.73
CA ALA A 87 18.50 10.35 -38.04
C ALA A 87 18.88 10.52 -36.55
N PRO A 88 18.06 11.24 -35.76
CA PRO A 88 18.42 11.64 -34.41
C PRO A 88 18.47 10.43 -33.48
N ARG A 89 19.64 10.19 -32.90
CA ARG A 89 19.88 9.17 -31.86
C ARG A 89 19.67 9.72 -30.46
N TYR A 90 19.93 11.02 -30.25
CA TYR A 90 19.88 11.64 -28.93
C TYR A 90 18.86 12.77 -28.87
N ILE A 91 18.89 13.73 -29.80
CA ILE A 91 18.05 14.94 -29.77
C ILE A 91 17.21 15.02 -31.04
N GLU A 92 15.90 14.82 -30.90
CA GLU A 92 14.91 14.95 -31.96
C GLU A 92 14.34 16.39 -32.00
N THR A 93 14.19 16.95 -33.20
CA THR A 93 13.49 18.22 -33.39
C THR A 93 12.00 17.96 -33.59
N VAL A 94 11.15 18.62 -32.80
CA VAL A 94 9.69 18.66 -33.03
C VAL A 94 9.36 20.00 -33.69
N PRO A 95 9.05 20.02 -35.01
CA PRO A 95 8.84 21.26 -35.75
C PRO A 95 7.84 22.19 -35.08
N LYS A 96 8.16 23.49 -35.01
CA LYS A 96 7.34 24.55 -34.41
C LYS A 96 7.12 24.48 -32.89
N HIS A 97 7.60 23.43 -32.21
CA HIS A 97 7.33 23.24 -30.78
C HIS A 97 8.58 23.20 -29.90
N GLY A 98 9.64 22.53 -30.32
CA GLY A 98 10.86 22.42 -29.51
C GLY A 98 11.67 21.17 -29.80
N TYR A 99 12.23 20.59 -28.75
CA TYR A 99 13.15 19.46 -28.86
C TYR A 99 12.81 18.37 -27.85
N ARG A 100 13.15 17.12 -28.20
CA ARG A 100 12.91 15.94 -27.37
C ARG A 100 14.18 15.11 -27.27
N PHE A 101 14.49 14.66 -26.06
CA PHE A 101 15.57 13.70 -25.84
C PHE A 101 15.04 12.28 -26.05
N VAL A 102 15.57 11.57 -27.04
CA VAL A 102 15.04 10.26 -27.48
C VAL A 102 15.91 9.07 -27.08
N ALA A 103 17.14 9.31 -26.63
CA ALA A 103 18.01 8.24 -26.16
C ALA A 103 17.49 7.60 -24.87
N GLU A 104 17.71 6.29 -24.76
CA GLU A 104 17.45 5.54 -23.55
C GLU A 104 18.48 5.91 -22.48
N ILE A 105 18.00 6.24 -21.28
CA ILE A 105 18.85 6.62 -20.16
C ILE A 105 18.99 5.42 -19.23
N THR A 106 20.19 4.87 -19.17
CA THR A 106 20.55 3.76 -18.29
C THR A 106 21.16 4.37 -17.02
N GLY A 107 20.49 4.22 -15.88
CA GLY A 107 20.88 4.85 -14.60
C GLY A 107 19.94 5.96 -14.11
N ALA A 108 18.83 6.23 -14.81
CA ALA A 108 17.76 7.12 -14.35
C ALA A 108 16.66 6.41 -13.51
N GLU A 109 16.96 5.27 -12.89
CA GLU A 109 16.03 4.68 -11.90
C GLU A 109 16.06 5.43 -10.56
N ASP A 110 17.11 6.20 -10.26
CA ASP A 110 17.28 6.89 -8.98
C ASP A 110 16.86 8.37 -8.95
N ALA A 111 16.44 8.96 -10.07
CA ALA A 111 16.08 10.40 -10.14
C ALA A 111 14.63 10.67 -10.57
N ARG A 112 13.68 9.77 -10.25
CA ARG A 112 12.27 10.17 -10.14
C ARG A 112 12.11 10.94 -8.82
N PRO A 113 11.31 12.01 -8.75
CA PRO A 113 11.06 12.69 -7.48
C PRO A 113 10.60 11.66 -6.45
N MET A 114 11.35 11.53 -5.35
CA MET A 114 11.17 10.56 -4.25
C MET A 114 9.83 10.69 -3.50
N ALA A 115 8.85 11.42 -4.04
CA ALA A 115 7.59 11.71 -3.39
C ALA A 115 6.54 10.58 -3.50
N ASN A 116 6.74 9.52 -4.31
CA ASN A 116 5.75 8.44 -4.41
C ASN A 116 6.27 7.04 -4.80
N GLN A 117 7.54 6.72 -4.54
CA GLN A 117 7.98 5.32 -4.56
C GLN A 117 7.86 4.75 -3.15
N GLN A 118 6.62 4.55 -2.69
CA GLN A 118 6.42 3.82 -1.45
C GLN A 118 7.01 2.43 -1.59
N SER A 119 7.85 2.04 -0.64
CA SER A 119 8.44 0.71 -0.63
C SER A 119 7.32 -0.35 -0.68
N PRO A 120 7.53 -1.49 -1.37
CA PRO A 120 6.56 -2.57 -1.42
C PRO A 120 6.04 -2.96 -0.02
N ALA A 121 6.93 -2.90 0.98
CA ALA A 121 6.62 -3.08 2.39
C ALA A 121 5.65 -2.01 2.95
N ALA A 122 5.91 -0.72 2.72
CA ALA A 122 5.03 0.36 3.16
C ALA A 122 3.64 0.26 2.53
N ARG A 123 3.56 -0.15 1.25
CA ARG A 123 2.29 -0.41 0.57
C ARG A 123 1.51 -1.53 1.24
N VAL A 124 2.16 -2.68 1.50
CA VAL A 124 1.49 -3.83 2.13
C VAL A 124 0.99 -3.47 3.52
N ALA A 125 1.82 -2.83 4.35
CA ALA A 125 1.41 -2.40 5.69
C ALA A 125 0.26 -1.39 5.65
N GLY A 126 0.38 -0.34 4.83
CA GLY A 126 -0.64 0.71 4.69
C GLY A 126 -1.96 0.18 4.13
N ALA A 127 -1.93 -0.60 3.05
CA ALA A 127 -3.12 -1.17 2.44
C ALA A 127 -3.80 -2.20 3.36
N THR A 128 -3.04 -2.99 4.12
CA THR A 128 -3.62 -3.93 5.09
C THR A 128 -4.32 -3.18 6.23
N THR A 129 -3.72 -2.11 6.74
CA THR A 129 -4.31 -1.27 7.80
C THR A 129 -5.59 -0.59 7.32
N LEU A 130 -5.61 -0.05 6.09
CA LEU A 130 -6.81 0.56 5.50
C LEU A 130 -7.90 -0.47 5.22
N GLY A 131 -7.55 -1.64 4.71
CA GLY A 131 -8.50 -2.73 4.50
C GLY A 131 -9.12 -3.20 5.82
N ALA A 132 -8.30 -3.34 6.86
CA ALA A 132 -8.76 -3.69 8.19
C ALA A 132 -9.69 -2.60 8.78
N LEU A 133 -9.36 -1.32 8.64
CA LEU A 133 -10.24 -0.22 9.03
C LEU A 133 -11.61 -0.33 8.34
N ALA A 134 -11.64 -0.56 7.04
CA ALA A 134 -12.89 -0.72 6.31
C ALA A 134 -13.70 -1.91 6.82
N ALA A 135 -13.05 -3.06 7.07
CA ALA A 135 -13.70 -4.23 7.66
C ALA A 135 -14.22 -3.95 9.08
N GLY A 136 -13.46 -3.23 9.91
CA GLY A 136 -13.87 -2.85 11.27
C GLY A 136 -15.06 -1.89 11.28
N LEU A 137 -15.10 -0.92 10.36
CA LEU A 137 -16.25 -0.03 10.19
C LEU A 137 -17.51 -0.80 9.77
N LEU A 138 -17.38 -1.74 8.81
CA LEU A 138 -18.49 -2.58 8.35
C LEU A 138 -18.99 -3.52 9.46
N GLY A 139 -18.07 -4.19 10.17
CA GLY A 139 -18.43 -5.06 11.29
C GLY A 139 -19.06 -4.29 12.44
N GLY A 140 -18.50 -3.14 12.81
CA GLY A 140 -19.05 -2.28 13.85
C GLY A 140 -20.41 -1.68 13.48
N LEU A 141 -20.66 -1.39 12.20
CA LEU A 141 -21.99 -0.98 11.72
C LEU A 141 -22.98 -2.15 11.78
N PHE A 142 -22.57 -3.35 11.36
CA PHE A 142 -23.39 -4.56 11.40
C PHE A 142 -23.82 -4.88 12.85
N TYR A 143 -22.86 -4.98 13.77
CA TYR A 143 -23.15 -5.22 15.18
C TYR A 143 -23.80 -4.03 15.87
N GLY A 144 -23.53 -2.80 15.41
CA GLY A 144 -24.23 -1.60 15.84
C GLY A 144 -25.73 -1.71 15.59
N ILE A 145 -26.12 -2.03 14.35
CA ILE A 145 -27.54 -2.10 13.98
C ILE A 145 -28.22 -3.33 14.58
N ALA A 146 -27.56 -4.48 14.57
CA ALA A 146 -28.17 -5.76 14.95
C ALA A 146 -28.00 -6.13 16.43
N GLY A 147 -27.05 -5.51 17.14
CA GLY A 147 -26.55 -5.99 18.42
C GLY A 147 -26.54 -4.96 19.56
N THR A 148 -27.14 -3.77 19.40
CA THR A 148 -27.27 -2.80 20.51
C THR A 148 -28.64 -2.14 20.63
N THR A 149 -29.05 -1.88 21.86
CA THR A 149 -30.24 -1.07 22.21
C THR A 149 -29.88 0.38 22.55
N GLY A 150 -28.59 0.74 22.55
CA GLY A 150 -28.10 2.08 22.91
C GLY A 150 -28.38 3.18 21.88
N GLY A 151 -29.26 2.92 20.90
CA GLY A 151 -29.57 3.84 19.82
C GLY A 151 -28.34 4.27 19.02
N VAL A 152 -28.34 5.51 18.53
CA VAL A 152 -27.24 6.07 17.71
C VAL A 152 -25.91 6.07 18.47
N ALA A 153 -25.92 6.30 19.78
CA ALA A 153 -24.71 6.30 20.61
C ALA A 153 -24.10 4.89 20.72
N GLY A 154 -24.93 3.87 20.90
CA GLY A 154 -24.48 2.47 20.90
C GLY A 154 -23.88 2.05 19.56
N ILE A 155 -24.55 2.40 18.45
CA ILE A 155 -24.05 2.15 17.09
C ILE A 155 -22.69 2.83 16.88
N ALA A 156 -22.58 4.13 17.21
CA ALA A 156 -21.32 4.87 17.06
C ALA A 156 -20.19 4.27 17.90
N THR A 157 -20.50 3.82 19.12
CA THR A 157 -19.53 3.17 20.01
C THR A 157 -19.01 1.87 19.41
N LEU A 158 -19.88 1.02 18.87
CA LEU A 158 -19.47 -0.24 18.25
C LEU A 158 -18.69 -0.03 16.95
N ILE A 159 -19.03 0.99 16.15
CA ILE A 159 -18.24 1.39 14.98
C ILE A 159 -16.83 1.82 15.40
N LEU A 160 -16.71 2.73 16.37
CA LEU A 160 -15.43 3.25 16.83
C LEU A 160 -14.57 2.16 17.47
N LEU A 161 -15.16 1.33 18.33
CA LEU A 161 -14.49 0.20 18.97
C LEU A 161 -13.94 -0.78 17.91
N SER A 162 -14.80 -1.23 17.00
CA SER A 162 -14.44 -2.20 15.96
C SER A 162 -13.39 -1.63 15.01
N ALA A 163 -13.53 -0.37 14.60
CA ALA A 163 -12.54 0.31 13.75
C ALA A 163 -11.18 0.41 14.44
N THR A 164 -11.15 0.77 15.73
CA THR A 164 -9.90 0.89 16.50
C THR A 164 -9.20 -0.46 16.63
N LEU A 165 -9.93 -1.50 17.02
CA LEU A 165 -9.39 -2.86 17.13
C LEU A 165 -8.91 -3.37 15.77
N ALA A 166 -9.66 -3.11 14.69
CA ALA A 166 -9.28 -3.53 13.36
C ALA A 166 -8.05 -2.78 12.84
N VAL A 167 -7.89 -1.48 13.14
CA VAL A 167 -6.67 -0.72 12.79
C VAL A 167 -5.46 -1.31 13.53
N LEU A 168 -5.57 -1.59 14.83
CA LEU A 168 -4.48 -2.20 15.60
C LEU A 168 -4.11 -3.59 15.06
N GLY A 169 -5.12 -4.44 14.81
CA GLY A 169 -4.95 -5.77 14.23
C GLY A 169 -4.34 -5.72 12.83
N GLY A 170 -4.90 -4.88 11.96
CA GLY A 170 -4.44 -4.68 10.58
C GLY A 170 -3.05 -4.09 10.48
N ALA A 171 -2.69 -3.17 11.38
CA ALA A 171 -1.35 -2.60 11.45
C ALA A 171 -0.31 -3.66 11.86
N ALA A 172 -0.62 -4.49 12.88
CA ALA A 172 0.29 -5.54 13.33
C ALA A 172 0.47 -6.64 12.27
N ILE A 173 -0.62 -7.14 11.68
CA ILE A 173 -0.58 -8.13 10.59
C ILE A 173 0.11 -7.54 9.36
N GLY A 174 -0.21 -6.28 9.00
CA GLY A 174 0.39 -5.55 7.90
C GLY A 174 1.90 -5.35 8.09
N ALA A 175 2.35 -5.00 9.29
CA ALA A 175 3.76 -4.87 9.63
C ALA A 175 4.49 -6.22 9.55
N GLY A 176 3.88 -7.29 10.06
CA GLY A 176 4.45 -8.64 9.94
C GLY A 176 4.61 -9.09 8.49
N MET A 177 3.60 -8.86 7.65
CA MET A 177 3.68 -9.11 6.20
C MET A 177 4.74 -8.23 5.52
N ALA A 178 4.79 -6.94 5.86
CA ALA A 178 5.76 -6.00 5.30
C ALA A 178 7.20 -6.35 5.66
N LEU A 179 7.46 -6.78 6.90
CA LEU A 179 8.78 -7.26 7.29
C LEU A 179 9.18 -8.51 6.49
N ALA A 180 8.23 -9.42 6.25
CA ALA A 180 8.48 -10.59 5.42
C ALA A 180 8.78 -10.25 3.95
N THR A 181 8.20 -9.16 3.41
CA THR A 181 8.53 -8.72 2.04
C THR A 181 9.91 -8.10 1.94
N LEU A 182 10.42 -7.47 3.01
CA LEU A 182 11.80 -6.99 3.06
C LEU A 182 12.81 -8.13 3.03
N TRP A 183 12.47 -9.28 3.63
CA TRP A 183 13.41 -10.40 3.73
C TRP A 183 13.46 -11.30 2.49
N ARG A 184 12.32 -11.62 1.87
CA ARG A 184 12.24 -12.56 0.72
C ARG A 184 11.46 -12.05 -0.49
N GLY A 185 11.11 -10.77 -0.52
CA GLY A 185 10.30 -10.17 -1.59
C GLY A 185 8.79 -10.40 -1.44
N GLU A 186 8.00 -9.87 -2.38
CA GLU A 186 6.53 -9.87 -2.27
C GLU A 186 5.87 -11.25 -2.49
N ARG A 187 6.54 -12.18 -3.17
CA ARG A 187 5.97 -13.48 -3.52
C ARG A 187 6.60 -14.58 -2.68
N GLY A 188 5.74 -15.38 -2.07
CA GLY A 188 6.14 -16.56 -1.32
C GLY A 188 5.39 -16.74 0.00
N TRP A 189 5.59 -17.92 0.57
CA TRP A 189 5.08 -18.34 1.87
C TRP A 189 5.55 -17.46 3.04
N SER A 190 6.65 -16.69 2.86
CA SER A 190 7.16 -15.75 3.87
C SER A 190 6.12 -14.71 4.28
N VAL A 191 5.33 -14.19 3.34
CA VAL A 191 4.29 -13.19 3.64
C VAL A 191 3.16 -13.80 4.46
N VAL A 192 2.82 -15.07 4.21
CA VAL A 192 1.83 -15.80 5.02
C VAL A 192 2.32 -15.96 6.45
N LEU A 193 3.59 -16.33 6.63
CA LEU A 193 4.21 -16.42 7.96
C LEU A 193 4.33 -15.06 8.64
N GLY A 194 4.64 -14.00 7.89
CA GLY A 194 4.68 -12.63 8.39
C GLY A 194 3.31 -12.18 8.92
N GLY A 195 2.25 -12.45 8.15
CA GLY A 195 0.88 -12.20 8.60
C GLY A 195 0.52 -13.00 9.85
N ALA A 196 0.87 -14.29 9.88
CA ALA A 196 0.68 -15.16 11.04
C ALA A 196 1.38 -14.64 12.30
N ALA A 197 2.64 -14.22 12.17
CA ALA A 197 3.43 -13.67 13.27
C ALA A 197 2.85 -12.34 13.78
N GLY A 198 2.47 -11.43 12.89
CA GLY A 198 1.78 -10.19 13.26
C GLY A 198 0.45 -10.46 13.96
N GLY A 199 -0.29 -11.47 13.49
CA GLY A 199 -1.52 -11.97 14.10
C GLY A 199 -1.32 -12.54 15.51
N ILE A 200 -0.29 -13.37 15.71
CA ILE A 200 0.10 -13.90 17.03
C ILE A 200 0.37 -12.77 18.01
N VAL A 201 1.15 -11.76 17.58
CA VAL A 201 1.52 -10.63 18.43
C VAL A 201 0.29 -9.85 18.87
N VAL A 202 -0.58 -9.45 17.93
CA VAL A 202 -1.76 -8.66 18.28
C VAL A 202 -2.81 -9.46 19.05
N GLY A 203 -3.03 -10.72 18.70
CA GLY A 203 -3.95 -11.59 19.43
C GLY A 203 -3.47 -11.90 20.85
N GLY A 204 -2.17 -12.16 21.02
CA GLY A 204 -1.55 -12.41 22.31
C GLY A 204 -1.55 -11.17 23.21
N LEU A 205 -1.10 -10.02 22.70
CA LEU A 205 -1.09 -8.77 23.46
C LEU A 205 -2.51 -8.27 23.75
N GLY A 206 -3.42 -8.34 22.78
CA GLY A 206 -4.81 -7.93 22.96
C GLY A 206 -5.53 -8.76 24.01
N SER A 207 -5.42 -10.09 23.94
CA SER A 207 -6.01 -10.98 24.96
C SER A 207 -5.36 -10.80 26.33
N ALA A 208 -4.03 -10.65 26.42
CA ALA A 208 -3.35 -10.41 27.68
C ALA A 208 -3.79 -9.08 28.32
N LEU A 209 -3.85 -7.98 27.55
CA LEU A 209 -4.30 -6.69 28.04
C LEU A 209 -5.76 -6.72 28.46
N ALA A 210 -6.63 -7.43 27.73
CA ALA A 210 -8.02 -7.60 28.11
C ALA A 210 -8.14 -8.38 29.42
N ALA A 211 -7.46 -9.54 29.52
CA ALA A 211 -7.50 -10.42 30.69
C ALA A 211 -6.92 -9.75 31.94
N TYR A 212 -5.67 -9.29 31.87
CA TYR A 212 -4.99 -8.66 33.00
C TYR A 212 -5.54 -7.28 33.31
N GLY A 213 -5.92 -6.50 32.29
CA GLY A 213 -6.49 -5.17 32.47
C GLY A 213 -7.83 -5.25 33.19
N MET A 214 -8.74 -6.13 32.74
CA MET A 214 -10.03 -6.28 33.40
C MET A 214 -9.87 -6.89 34.80
N GLN A 215 -9.05 -7.94 34.96
CA GLN A 215 -8.79 -8.50 36.30
C GLN A 215 -8.23 -7.45 37.28
N SER A 216 -7.30 -6.61 36.82
CA SER A 216 -6.69 -5.58 37.66
C SER A 216 -7.67 -4.44 38.01
N LEU A 217 -8.53 -4.04 37.05
CA LEU A 217 -9.43 -2.91 37.23
C LEU A 217 -10.75 -3.26 37.93
N THR A 218 -11.31 -4.45 37.66
CA THR A 218 -12.65 -4.85 38.12
C THR A 218 -12.63 -6.07 39.04
N GLY A 219 -11.50 -6.78 39.15
CA GLY A 219 -11.41 -8.06 39.86
C GLY A 219 -12.08 -9.23 39.12
N VAL A 220 -12.64 -8.99 37.94
CA VAL A 220 -13.34 -9.99 37.14
C VAL A 220 -12.46 -10.43 35.98
N PHE A 221 -12.34 -11.75 35.80
CA PHE A 221 -11.66 -12.30 34.62
C PHE A 221 -12.64 -12.27 33.44
N PRO A 222 -12.32 -11.56 32.34
CA PRO A 222 -13.11 -11.71 31.13
C PRO A 222 -12.92 -13.14 30.68
N GLY A 223 -14.00 -13.81 30.30
CA GLY A 223 -13.93 -15.11 29.64
C GLY A 223 -13.02 -15.12 28.39
N ARG A 224 -13.21 -16.11 27.53
CA ARG A 224 -12.32 -16.30 26.39
C ARG A 224 -12.46 -15.18 25.35
N VAL A 225 -11.52 -14.25 25.34
CA VAL A 225 -11.36 -13.19 24.33
C VAL A 225 -10.49 -13.69 23.18
N THR A 226 -10.69 -13.16 21.97
CA THR A 226 -9.82 -13.39 20.80
C THR A 226 -8.34 -13.32 21.17
N GLY A 227 -7.65 -14.46 21.03
CA GLY A 227 -6.29 -14.64 21.51
C GLY A 227 -5.28 -14.85 20.40
N MET A 228 -4.13 -15.41 20.80
CA MET A 228 -3.00 -15.67 19.90
C MET A 228 -3.38 -16.57 18.71
N PHE A 229 -4.19 -17.60 18.95
CA PHE A 229 -4.56 -18.57 17.93
C PHE A 229 -5.47 -17.96 16.87
N GLU A 230 -6.48 -17.20 17.30
CA GLU A 230 -7.41 -16.49 16.42
C GLU A 230 -6.69 -15.39 15.62
N GLY A 231 -5.78 -14.67 16.28
CA GLY A 231 -4.90 -13.71 15.62
C GLY A 231 -4.02 -14.36 14.55
N MET A 232 -3.37 -15.49 14.86
CA MET A 232 -2.59 -16.28 13.91
C MET A 232 -3.44 -16.71 12.70
N ALA A 233 -4.66 -17.19 12.93
CA ALA A 233 -5.57 -17.64 11.89
C ALA A 233 -5.96 -16.47 10.95
N LEU A 234 -6.36 -15.32 11.48
CA LEU A 234 -6.63 -14.12 10.65
C LEU A 234 -5.39 -13.63 9.91
N GLY A 235 -4.23 -13.65 10.56
CA GLY A 235 -2.96 -13.27 9.96
C GLY A 235 -2.54 -14.16 8.80
N THR A 236 -2.69 -15.49 8.94
CA THR A 236 -2.43 -16.46 7.86
C THR A 236 -3.41 -16.27 6.71
N ALA A 237 -4.70 -16.08 6.99
CA ALA A 237 -5.73 -15.84 5.98
C ALA A 237 -5.45 -14.56 5.17
N ALA A 238 -5.06 -13.47 5.82
CA ALA A 238 -4.68 -12.21 5.18
C ALA A 238 -3.46 -12.39 4.26
N GLY A 239 -2.40 -13.03 4.77
CA GLY A 239 -1.18 -13.29 4.00
C GLY A 239 -1.42 -14.22 2.80
N ALA A 240 -2.23 -15.27 2.97
CA ALA A 240 -2.58 -16.19 1.89
C ALA A 240 -3.42 -15.49 0.81
N SER A 241 -4.38 -14.66 1.22
CA SER A 241 -5.21 -13.86 0.31
C SER A 241 -4.36 -12.89 -0.52
N LEU A 242 -3.34 -12.28 0.09
CA LEU A 242 -2.40 -11.42 -0.63
C LEU A 242 -1.56 -12.23 -1.64
N GLN A 243 -1.11 -13.43 -1.30
CA GLN A 243 -0.40 -14.30 -2.26
C GLN A 243 -1.28 -14.70 -3.45
N ILE A 244 -2.57 -14.99 -3.22
CA ILE A 244 -3.52 -15.26 -4.29
C ILE A 244 -3.64 -14.05 -5.25
N MET A 245 -3.67 -12.84 -4.69
CA MET A 245 -3.68 -11.60 -5.48
C MET A 245 -2.39 -11.40 -6.30
N LEU A 246 -1.23 -11.76 -5.73
CA LEU A 246 0.08 -11.55 -6.37
C LEU A 246 0.42 -12.61 -7.42
N GLY A 247 -0.13 -13.82 -7.29
CA GLY A 247 0.21 -14.98 -8.11
C GLY A 247 -0.67 -15.19 -9.34
N ALA A 248 -1.83 -14.54 -9.46
CA ALA A 248 -2.82 -14.88 -10.47
C ALA A 248 -3.14 -13.73 -11.44
N ASN A 249 -3.10 -14.02 -12.75
CA ASN A 249 -3.64 -13.13 -13.79
C ASN A 249 -5.17 -13.31 -13.89
N ARG A 250 -5.89 -12.98 -12.81
CA ARG A 250 -7.35 -13.11 -12.70
C ARG A 250 -8.01 -11.73 -12.67
N SER A 251 -9.32 -11.69 -12.94
CA SER A 251 -10.10 -10.48 -12.75
C SER A 251 -10.12 -10.06 -11.27
N ARG A 252 -10.29 -8.76 -11.02
CA ARG A 252 -10.30 -8.18 -9.67
C ARG A 252 -11.38 -8.81 -8.80
N THR A 253 -12.58 -8.97 -9.36
CA THR A 253 -13.73 -9.56 -8.67
C THR A 253 -13.44 -10.99 -8.22
N VAL A 254 -12.86 -11.83 -9.08
CA VAL A 254 -12.51 -13.21 -8.72
C VAL A 254 -11.46 -13.24 -7.62
N THR A 255 -10.49 -12.34 -7.65
CA THR A 255 -9.44 -12.25 -6.62
C THR A 255 -10.01 -11.88 -5.26
N ILE A 256 -10.93 -10.91 -5.22
CA ILE A 256 -11.62 -10.49 -3.99
C ILE A 256 -12.52 -11.60 -3.45
N LEU A 257 -13.24 -12.31 -4.33
CA LEU A 257 -14.08 -13.44 -3.95
C LEU A 257 -13.26 -14.60 -3.37
N LEU A 258 -12.12 -14.94 -3.97
CA LEU A 258 -11.22 -15.96 -3.44
C LEU A 258 -10.65 -15.57 -2.08
N ALA A 259 -10.30 -14.29 -1.89
CA ALA A 259 -9.87 -13.79 -0.59
C ALA A 259 -10.99 -13.93 0.47
N ALA A 260 -12.22 -13.58 0.11
CA ALA A 260 -13.39 -13.75 0.97
C ALA A 260 -13.59 -15.23 1.37
N ILE A 261 -13.48 -16.15 0.42
CA ILE A 261 -13.59 -17.59 0.68
C ILE A 261 -12.48 -18.07 1.62
N VAL A 262 -11.23 -17.66 1.41
CA VAL A 262 -10.11 -18.01 2.30
C VAL A 262 -10.36 -17.50 3.72
N GLY A 263 -10.78 -16.24 3.86
CA GLY A 263 -11.12 -15.63 5.13
C GLY A 263 -12.26 -16.38 5.85
N ALA A 264 -13.35 -16.66 5.15
CA ALA A 264 -14.48 -17.41 5.67
C ALA A 264 -14.08 -18.83 6.12
N SER A 265 -13.34 -19.56 5.29
CA SER A 265 -12.92 -20.93 5.61
C SER A 265 -12.00 -20.99 6.83
N VAL A 266 -11.03 -20.08 6.94
CA VAL A 266 -10.09 -20.06 8.08
C VAL A 266 -10.80 -19.69 9.37
N THR A 267 -11.70 -18.70 9.34
CA THR A 267 -12.48 -18.29 10.51
C THR A 267 -13.53 -19.32 10.89
N ALA A 268 -14.16 -20.02 9.94
CA ALA A 268 -15.03 -21.16 10.21
C ALA A 268 -14.28 -22.27 10.96
N LEU A 269 -13.12 -22.70 10.46
CA LEU A 269 -12.29 -23.72 11.10
C LEU A 269 -11.84 -23.30 12.50
N THR A 270 -11.53 -22.02 12.66
CA THR A 270 -11.15 -21.45 13.97
C THR A 270 -12.32 -21.47 14.94
N ALA A 271 -13.52 -21.07 14.50
CA ALA A 271 -14.74 -21.10 15.30
C ALA A 271 -15.13 -22.54 15.71
N LEU A 272 -15.02 -23.50 14.79
CA LEU A 272 -15.24 -24.93 15.07
C LEU A 272 -14.21 -25.51 16.05
N SER A 273 -13.01 -24.92 16.12
CA SER A 273 -11.98 -25.27 17.11
C SER A 273 -12.18 -24.56 18.46
N GLY A 274 -13.32 -23.88 18.64
CA GLY A 274 -13.67 -23.13 19.84
C GLY A 274 -13.04 -21.74 19.93
N GLY A 275 -12.48 -21.21 18.84
CA GLY A 275 -11.95 -19.85 18.78
C GLY A 275 -13.07 -18.80 18.70
N SER A 276 -12.80 -17.61 19.21
CA SER A 276 -13.78 -16.53 19.34
C SER A 276 -13.35 -15.27 18.59
N PHE A 277 -14.22 -14.74 17.74
CA PHE A 277 -14.03 -13.45 17.06
C PHE A 277 -14.91 -12.34 17.65
N LEU A 278 -15.17 -11.25 16.91
CA LEU A 278 -15.78 -10.04 17.46
C LEU A 278 -17.19 -10.33 17.98
N GLY A 279 -18.06 -10.96 17.19
CA GLY A 279 -19.42 -11.30 17.61
C GLY A 279 -19.45 -12.18 18.87
N ALA A 280 -18.58 -13.20 18.93
CA ALA A 280 -18.47 -14.08 20.08
C ALA A 280 -18.01 -13.34 21.34
N THR A 281 -17.06 -12.42 21.18
CA THR A 281 -16.53 -11.59 22.27
C THR A 281 -17.61 -10.65 22.79
N LEU A 282 -18.41 -10.05 21.89
CA LEU A 282 -19.53 -9.19 22.27
C LEU A 282 -20.65 -9.96 23.00
N ALA A 283 -20.96 -11.19 22.56
CA ALA A 283 -21.92 -12.05 23.24
C ALA A 283 -21.46 -12.46 24.65
N GLN A 284 -20.16 -12.71 24.84
CA GLN A 284 -19.62 -12.96 26.18
C GLN A 284 -19.68 -11.71 27.07
N LEU A 285 -19.45 -10.53 26.49
CA LEU A 285 -19.57 -9.24 27.19
C LEU A 285 -21.02 -9.00 27.66
N GLU A 286 -22.02 -9.28 26.82
CA GLU A 286 -23.43 -9.22 27.21
C GLU A 286 -23.74 -10.16 28.38
N ALA A 287 -23.25 -11.41 28.31
CA ALA A 287 -23.46 -12.40 29.37
C ALA A 287 -22.82 -12.01 30.71
N GLN A 288 -21.64 -11.35 30.67
CA GLN A 288 -20.94 -10.89 31.88
C GLN A 288 -21.51 -9.59 32.45
N PHE A 289 -22.06 -8.72 31.59
CA PHE A 289 -22.63 -7.44 31.98
C PHE A 289 -24.09 -7.35 31.51
N PRO A 290 -25.04 -7.96 32.25
CA PRO A 290 -26.46 -7.94 31.87
C PRO A 290 -27.09 -6.54 31.82
N ALA A 291 -26.47 -5.56 32.48
CA ALA A 291 -26.87 -4.15 32.42
C ALA A 291 -26.35 -3.41 31.17
N SER A 292 -25.60 -4.09 30.29
CA SER A 292 -25.10 -3.51 29.06
C SER A 292 -26.22 -3.28 28.04
N HIS A 293 -26.02 -2.33 27.14
CA HIS A 293 -26.92 -2.10 26.00
C HIS A 293 -26.64 -3.06 24.82
N LEU A 294 -25.95 -4.17 25.05
CA LEU A 294 -25.71 -5.19 24.03
C LEU A 294 -26.90 -6.16 23.99
N GLN A 295 -27.32 -6.55 22.79
CA GLN A 295 -28.41 -7.49 22.58
C GLN A 295 -28.09 -8.40 21.38
N MET A 296 -27.23 -9.39 21.60
CA MET A 296 -26.80 -10.33 20.56
C MET A 296 -27.91 -11.31 20.16
N ALA A 297 -29.04 -11.34 20.89
CA ALA A 297 -30.26 -12.01 20.45
C ALA A 297 -30.79 -11.46 19.12
N GLY A 298 -30.63 -10.16 18.86
CA GLY A 298 -30.98 -9.57 17.57
C GLY A 298 -30.14 -10.11 16.42
N VAL A 299 -28.85 -10.35 16.68
CA VAL A 299 -27.92 -10.98 15.71
C VAL A 299 -28.28 -12.44 15.48
N GLY A 300 -28.60 -13.19 16.54
CA GLY A 300 -29.02 -14.60 16.43
C GLY A 300 -30.28 -14.80 15.59
N ALA A 301 -31.27 -13.93 15.79
CA ALA A 301 -32.54 -13.97 15.06
C ALA A 301 -32.35 -13.82 13.54
N LEU A 302 -31.33 -13.08 13.08
CA LEU A 302 -31.01 -12.95 11.64
C LEU A 302 -30.59 -14.27 11.00
N PHE A 303 -30.04 -15.19 11.79
CA PHE A 303 -29.53 -16.47 11.32
C PHE A 303 -30.37 -17.67 11.78
N GLY A 304 -31.52 -17.40 12.42
CA GLY A 304 -32.47 -18.42 12.86
C GLY A 304 -32.12 -19.08 14.20
N ASP A 305 -31.18 -18.53 14.98
CA ASP A 305 -30.88 -19.02 16.34
C ASP A 305 -31.62 -18.21 17.41
N GLU A 306 -32.00 -18.90 18.49
CA GLU A 306 -32.38 -18.27 19.75
C GLU A 306 -31.14 -17.72 20.48
N GLY A 307 -30.73 -16.50 20.15
CA GLY A 307 -29.55 -15.89 20.75
C GLY A 307 -28.27 -16.15 19.97
N PHE A 308 -27.12 -15.82 20.56
CA PHE A 308 -25.81 -16.06 19.97
C PHE A 308 -25.36 -17.51 20.25
N ARG A 309 -25.85 -18.46 19.45
CA ARG A 309 -25.54 -19.90 19.57
C ARG A 309 -24.59 -20.37 18.48
N GLU A 310 -24.49 -21.67 18.27
CA GLU A 310 -23.47 -22.33 17.43
C GLU A 310 -23.53 -21.91 15.95
N ILE A 311 -24.73 -21.80 15.36
CA ILE A 311 -24.89 -21.40 13.95
C ILE A 311 -24.51 -19.92 13.79
N THR A 312 -25.03 -19.06 14.66
CA THR A 312 -24.73 -17.62 14.68
C THR A 312 -23.24 -17.38 14.89
N HIS A 313 -22.61 -18.10 15.81
CA HIS A 313 -21.19 -18.03 16.06
C HIS A 313 -20.37 -18.39 14.80
N LEU A 314 -20.72 -19.50 14.14
CA LEU A 314 -20.03 -19.94 12.94
C LEU A 314 -20.23 -18.96 11.77
N VAL A 315 -21.46 -18.53 11.53
CA VAL A 315 -21.82 -17.66 10.40
C VAL A 315 -21.23 -16.26 10.56
N THR A 316 -21.28 -15.70 11.76
CA THR A 316 -20.66 -14.39 12.04
C THR A 316 -19.15 -14.46 11.92
N ALA A 317 -18.49 -15.51 12.41
CA ALA A 317 -17.06 -15.72 12.21
C ALA A 317 -16.70 -15.76 10.72
N MET A 318 -17.44 -16.51 9.90
CA MET A 318 -17.25 -16.57 8.45
C MET A 318 -17.37 -15.20 7.79
N ILE A 319 -18.41 -14.43 8.14
CA ILE A 319 -18.63 -13.09 7.60
C ILE A 319 -17.50 -12.15 7.98
N GLU A 320 -17.06 -12.16 9.24
CA GLU A 320 -15.96 -11.33 9.73
C GLU A 320 -14.66 -11.65 8.99
N GLY A 321 -14.32 -12.95 8.86
CA GLY A 321 -13.14 -13.40 8.12
C GLY A 321 -13.18 -12.99 6.65
N ALA A 322 -14.33 -13.19 6.00
CA ALA A 322 -14.53 -12.81 4.60
C ALA A 322 -14.41 -11.30 4.38
N ALA A 323 -15.04 -10.49 5.23
CA ALA A 323 -14.99 -9.04 5.17
C ALA A 323 -13.55 -8.53 5.37
N PHE A 324 -12.83 -9.09 6.34
CA PHE A 324 -11.45 -8.72 6.64
C PHE A 324 -10.49 -8.96 5.47
N THR A 325 -10.45 -10.19 4.95
CA THR A 325 -9.50 -10.56 3.88
C THR A 325 -9.85 -9.90 2.55
N SER A 326 -11.14 -9.80 2.21
CA SER A 326 -11.59 -9.13 0.98
C SER A 326 -11.30 -7.64 0.99
N ALA A 327 -11.47 -6.96 2.13
CA ALA A 327 -11.14 -5.55 2.27
C ALA A 327 -9.63 -5.28 2.16
N ILE A 328 -8.78 -6.14 2.74
CA ILE A 328 -7.31 -6.06 2.61
C ILE A 328 -6.88 -6.21 1.15
N VAL A 329 -7.42 -7.20 0.44
CA VAL A 329 -7.10 -7.43 -0.98
C VAL A 329 -7.60 -6.28 -1.85
N TYR A 330 -8.82 -5.79 -1.60
CA TYR A 330 -9.36 -4.63 -2.29
C TYR A 330 -8.48 -3.39 -2.10
N ALA A 331 -8.08 -3.07 -0.87
CA ALA A 331 -7.20 -1.94 -0.58
C ALA A 331 -5.85 -2.06 -1.31
N ASN A 332 -5.26 -3.25 -1.35
CA ASN A 332 -4.01 -3.51 -2.08
C ASN A 332 -4.18 -3.35 -3.60
N LEU A 333 -5.30 -3.81 -4.17
CA LEU A 333 -5.62 -3.64 -5.59
C LEU A 333 -5.79 -2.16 -5.96
N VAL A 334 -6.50 -1.39 -5.13
CA VAL A 334 -6.69 0.07 -5.32
C VAL A 334 -5.36 0.79 -5.25
N TRP A 335 -4.51 0.44 -4.28
CA TRP A 335 -3.19 1.04 -4.14
C TRP A 335 -2.32 0.82 -5.39
N ARG A 336 -2.31 -0.40 -5.92
CA ARG A 336 -1.54 -0.75 -7.13
C ARG A 336 -1.95 0.03 -8.38
N MET A 337 -3.20 0.47 -8.47
CA MET A 337 -3.66 1.31 -9.58
C MET A 337 -3.12 2.73 -9.51
N ARG A 338 -2.98 3.30 -8.30
CA ARG A 338 -2.45 4.66 -8.12
C ARG A 338 -0.95 4.76 -8.41
N SER A 339 -0.23 3.64 -8.38
CA SER A 339 1.21 3.57 -8.63
C SER A 339 1.59 3.24 -10.08
N ARG A 340 0.62 3.06 -10.98
CA ARG A 340 0.84 2.82 -12.41
C ARG A 340 0.43 4.05 -13.21
#